data_AF-A0A0R1XHK9-F1
#
_entry.id   AF-A0A0R1XHK9-F1
#
_cell.length_a   1.000
_cell.length_b   1.000
_cell.length_c   1.000
_cell.angle_alpha   90.00
_cell.angle_beta   90.00
_cell.angle_gamma   90.00
#
_symmetry.space_group_name_H-M   'P 1'
#
loop_
_entity.id
_entity.type
_entity.pdbx_description
1 polymer ?
#
loop_
_entity_poly.entity_id
_entity_poly.type
_entity_poly.pdbx_seq_one_letter_code
_entity_poly.pdbx_strand_id
1 'polypeptide(L)' 'MTTIFVHDNDKTQTIHCSDGSQGVMTVSEESSAPYYNFKFYSHEHPGFWVDQDQFHDGESVTVKDIQSDDQFQLKFV' A
#
# COMPACT_ATOMS: atom_id res chain seq x y z
N MET A 1 -13.19 2.01 3.60
CA MET A 1 -11.99 2.68 3.08
C MET A 1 -10.97 2.76 4.20
N THR A 2 -9.80 2.15 4.02
CA THR A 2 -8.73 2.07 5.03
C THR A 2 -7.60 3.02 4.63
N THR A 3 -7.09 3.83 5.57
CA THR A 3 -5.93 4.71 5.31
C THR A 3 -4.65 3.97 5.67
N ILE A 4 -3.69 3.93 4.76
CA ILE A 4 -2.35 3.38 4.95
C ILE A 4 -1.39 4.53 5.21
N PHE A 5 -0.75 4.54 6.38
CA PHE A 5 0.29 5.48 6.74
C PHE A 5 1.65 4.96 6.26
N VAL A 6 2.32 5.75 5.43
CA VAL A 6 3.58 5.40 4.77
C VAL A 6 4.52 6.61 4.76
N HIS A 7 5.82 6.38 4.86
CA HIS A 7 6.83 7.41 4.69
C HIS A 7 7.27 7.52 3.23
N ASP A 8 7.44 8.75 2.75
CA ASP A 8 7.96 9.04 1.41
C ASP A 8 9.49 8.99 1.40
N ASN A 9 10.05 7.78 1.41
CA ASN A 9 11.50 7.59 1.54
C ASN A 9 12.07 6.49 0.63
N ASP A 10 11.25 5.96 -0.29
CA ASP A 10 11.60 4.92 -1.25
C ASP A 10 12.33 3.72 -0.65
N LYS A 11 11.96 3.33 0.58
CA LYS A 11 12.56 2.18 1.28
C LYS A 11 11.49 1.24 1.79
N THR A 12 11.89 -0.03 1.92
CA THR A 12 11.11 -1.01 2.65
C THR A 12 10.83 -0.52 4.06
N GLN A 13 9.55 -0.56 4.45
CA GLN A 13 9.08 -0.01 5.71
C GLN A 13 7.86 -0.76 6.24
N THR A 14 7.68 -0.73 7.56
CA THR A 14 6.43 -1.14 8.19
C THR A 14 5.37 -0.08 7.91
N ILE A 15 4.18 -0.52 7.53
CA ILE A 15 3.02 0.35 7.34
C ILE A 15 1.98 0.09 8.42
N HIS A 16 1.28 1.15 8.80
CA HIS A 16 0.18 1.10 9.76
C HIS A 16 -1.10 1.55 9.07
N CYS A 17 -2.23 0.96 9.45
CA CYS A 17 -3.52 1.30 8.88
C CYS A 17 -4.44 1.96 9.91
N SER A 18 -5.38 2.78 9.45
CA SER A 18 -6.36 3.46 10.31
C SER A 18 -7.28 2.51 11.10
N ASP A 19 -7.46 1.29 10.62
CA ASP A 19 -8.23 0.23 11.28
C ASP A 19 -7.41 -0.57 12.31
N GLY A 20 -6.14 -0.21 12.52
CA GLY A 20 -5.23 -0.88 13.45
C GLY A 20 -4.44 -2.04 12.83
N SER A 21 -4.75 -2.42 11.59
CA SER A 21 -3.96 -3.44 10.88
C SER A 21 -2.56 -2.90 10.50
N GLN A 22 -1.65 -3.83 10.23
CA GLN A 22 -0.25 -3.53 9.93
C GLN A 22 0.24 -4.41 8.79
N GLY A 23 1.31 -3.96 8.14
CA GLY A 23 1.93 -4.67 7.05
C GLY A 23 3.34 -4.18 6.78
N VAL A 24 3.85 -4.56 5.61
CA VAL A 24 5.12 -4.10 5.06
C VAL A 24 4.88 -3.57 3.66
N MET A 25 5.50 -2.44 3.36
CA MET A 25 5.69 -1.95 1.99
C MET A 25 7.13 -2.26 1.58
N THR A 26 7.33 -2.91 0.44
CA THR A 26 8.65 -3.19 -0.14
C THR A 26 8.78 -2.47 -1.48
N VAL A 27 9.95 -1.89 -1.74
CA VAL A 27 10.25 -1.28 -3.04
C VAL A 27 10.99 -2.30 -3.90
N SER A 28 10.50 -2.50 -5.13
CA SER A 28 11.15 -3.34 -6.13
C SER A 28 11.64 -2.46 -7.29
N GLU A 29 12.95 -2.51 -7.55
CA GLU A 29 13.62 -1.79 -8.64
C GLU A 29 13.91 -2.70 -9.86
N GLU A 30 13.24 -3.85 -9.97
CA GLU A 30 13.50 -4.83 -11.05
C GLU A 30 13.13 -4.33 -12.45
N SER A 31 12.47 -3.17 -12.55
CA SER A 31 12.04 -2.53 -13.79
C SER A 31 12.61 -1.11 -13.91
N SER A 32 12.44 -0.49 -15.07
CA SER A 32 12.85 0.90 -15.34
C SER A 32 12.18 1.97 -14.46
N ALA A 33 11.16 1.60 -13.67
CA ALA A 33 10.50 2.44 -12.67
C ALA A 33 10.24 1.61 -11.39
N PRO A 34 10.28 2.24 -10.20
CA PRO A 34 10.04 1.56 -8.93
C PRO A 34 8.58 1.12 -8.80
N TYR A 35 8.39 -0.04 -8.17
CA TYR A 35 7.08 -0.52 -7.72
C TYR A 35 7.04 -0.63 -6.20
N TYR A 36 5.93 -0.25 -5.62
CA TYR A 36 5.69 -0.28 -4.18
C TYR A 36 4.69 -1.39 -3.89
N ASN A 37 5.16 -2.49 -3.31
CA ASN A 37 4.36 -3.66 -3.01
C ASN A 37 3.94 -3.65 -1.55
N PHE A 38 2.64 -3.69 -1.31
CA PHE A 38 1.99 -3.66 -0.01
C PHE A 38 1.52 -5.06 0.37
N LYS A 39 2.02 -5.56 1.50
CA LYS A 39 1.63 -6.85 2.07
C LYS A 39 1.20 -6.68 3.53
N PHE A 40 -0.04 -7.06 3.81
CA PHE A 40 -0.61 -7.01 5.16
C PHE A 40 -0.29 -8.28 5.94
N TYR A 41 -0.11 -8.13 7.26
CA TYR A 41 0.11 -9.28 8.16
C TYR A 41 -1.20 -9.97 8.54
N SER A 42 -2.30 -9.21 8.58
CA SER A 42 -3.65 -9.76 8.74
C SER A 42 -4.17 -10.29 7.41
N HIS A 43 -4.99 -11.34 7.45
CA HIS A 43 -5.71 -11.86 6.29
C HIS A 43 -6.96 -11.02 5.92
N GLU A 44 -7.21 -9.94 6.65
CA GLU A 44 -8.35 -9.04 6.42
C GLU A 44 -8.20 -8.15 5.18
N HIS A 45 -6.96 -7.90 4.73
CA HIS A 45 -6.67 -7.04 3.57
C HIS A 45 -5.89 -7.79 2.50
N PRO A 46 -6.29 -7.71 1.22
CA PRO A 46 -5.51 -8.25 0.11
C PRO A 46 -4.21 -7.43 -0.07
N GLY A 47 -3.12 -8.12 -0.40
CA GLY A 47 -1.90 -7.46 -0.84
C GLY A 47 -2.09 -6.86 -2.24
N PHE A 48 -1.39 -5.76 -2.51
CA PHE A 48 -1.43 -5.08 -3.81
C PHE A 48 -0.12 -4.36 -4.09
N TRP A 49 0.04 -3.84 -5.31
CA TRP A 49 1.17 -3.02 -5.68
C TRP A 49 0.70 -1.77 -6.42
N VAL A 50 1.51 -0.73 -6.36
CA VAL A 50 1.33 0.51 -7.12
C VAL A 50 2.64 0.87 -7.83
N ASP A 51 2.53 1.56 -8.94
CA ASP A 51 3.69 2.17 -9.60
C ASP A 51 4.04 3.53 -9.00
N GLN A 52 5.12 4.14 -9.51
CA GLN A 52 5.58 5.46 -9.08
C GLN A 52 4.54 6.57 -9.29
N ASP A 53 3.74 6.51 -10.37
CA ASP A 53 2.75 7.54 -10.66
C ASP A 53 1.57 7.49 -9.68
N GLN A 54 1.33 6.33 -9.09
CA GLN A 54 0.31 6.11 -8.06
C GLN A 54 0.85 6.27 -6.62
N PHE A 55 2.16 6.35 -6.42
CA PHE A 55 2.74 6.49 -5.08
C PHE A 55 2.83 7.96 -4.65
N HIS A 56 1.70 8.57 -4.29
CA HIS A 56 1.65 9.94 -3.76
C HIS A 56 0.61 10.12 -2.64
N ASP A 57 0.80 11.15 -1.80
CA ASP A 57 -0.13 11.47 -0.71
C ASP A 57 -1.55 11.69 -1.25
N GLY A 58 -2.52 11.08 -0.56
CA GLY A 58 -3.94 11.17 -0.89
C GLY A 58 -4.41 10.20 -1.98
N GLU A 59 -3.51 9.45 -2.63
CA GLU A 59 -3.91 8.49 -3.68
C GLU A 59 -4.89 7.44 -3.14
N SER A 60 -5.91 7.14 -3.93
CA SER A 60 -6.92 6.14 -3.59
C SER A 60 -6.80 4.91 -4.49
N VAL A 61 -6.54 3.75 -3.88
CA VAL A 61 -6.34 2.48 -4.59
C VAL A 61 -7.53 1.56 -4.32
N THR A 62 -8.18 1.08 -5.38
CA THR A 62 -9.23 0.06 -5.29
C THR A 62 -8.64 -1.29 -5.68
N VAL A 63 -8.59 -2.22 -4.73
CA VAL A 63 -8.13 -3.59 -4.91
C VAL A 63 -9.34 -4.49 -5.02
N LYS A 64 -9.51 -5.13 -6.17
CA LYS A 64 -10.61 -6.07 -6.40
C LYS A 64 -10.21 -7.45 -5.91
N ASP A 65 -10.93 -7.99 -4.94
CA ASP A 65 -10.84 -9.39 -4.54
C ASP A 65 -12.09 -10.16 -4.99
N ILE A 66 -12.02 -11.48 -4.99
CA ILE A 66 -13.11 -12.39 -5.37
C ILE A 66 -14.34 -12.19 -4.48
N GLN A 67 -14.14 -11.83 -3.20
CA GLN A 67 -15.22 -11.70 -2.20
C GLN A 67 -15.67 -10.25 -1.97
N SER A 68 -14.76 -9.27 -2.07
CA SER A 68 -15.06 -7.85 -1.87
C SER A 68 -14.05 -6.95 -2.58
N ASP A 69 -14.49 -5.72 -2.91
CA ASP A 69 -13.58 -4.66 -3.34
C ASP A 69 -13.11 -3.90 -2.09
N ASP A 70 -11.80 -3.83 -1.89
CA ASP A 70 -11.20 -3.05 -0.81
C ASP A 70 -10.64 -1.73 -1.35
N GLN A 71 -10.91 -0.66 -0.61
CA GLN A 71 -10.45 0.67 -0.97
C GLN A 71 -9.47 1.18 0.07
N PHE A 72 -8.28 1.55 -0.40
CA PHE A 72 -7.19 2.10 0.41
C PHE A 72 -6.92 3.56 0.03
N GLN A 73 -6.48 4.37 1.00
CA GLN A 73 -5.92 5.69 0.74
C GLN A 73 -4.48 5.74 1.27
N LEU A 74 -3.53 6.20 0.47
CA LEU A 74 -2.16 6.45 0.92
C LEU A 74 -2.09 7.79 1.66
N LYS A 75 -1.51 7.78 2.86
CA LYS A 75 -1.25 8.99 3.64
C LYS A 75 0.21 9.06 4.02
N PHE A 76 0.89 10.10 3.54
CA PHE A 76 2.31 10.30 3.82
C PHE A 76 2.50 10.90 5.22
N VAL A 77 3.44 10.35 6.01
CA VAL A 77 3.70 10.74 7.42
C VAL A 77 5.17 11.05 7.70
#